data_AF-A0A8A2HEI2-F1
#
_entry.id   AF-A0A8A2HEI2-F1
#
_cell.length_a   1.000
_cell.length_b   1.000
_cell.length_c   1.000
_cell.angle_alpha   90.00
_cell.angle_beta   90.00
_cell.angle_gamma   90.00
#
_symmetry.space_group_name_H-M   'P 1'
#
loop_
_entity.id
_entity.type
_entity.pdbx_description
1 polymer ?
#
loop_
_entity_poly.entity_id
_entity_poly.type
_entity_poly.pdbx_seq_one_letter_code
_entity_poly.pdbx_strand_id
1 'polypeptide(L)'
;VPDHLSGLLFDDIPYLKVAQEEHDKFAQVLRDEGVEVVYLEKLAAEAIADKAVREQFIDDILAESQKTVLGHEKEIKTLFETLSDQELIDKIMSGVRKEEIQLETNHLVEYMDDRYPFYLDPMPNLYFTRDPQASI
;
A
#
# COMPACT_ATOMS: atom_id res chain seq x y z
N VAL A 1 7.77 -3.76 -14.95
CA VAL A 1 6.91 -4.54 -14.02
C VAL A 1 7.35 -6.01 -13.96
N PRO A 2 7.54 -6.74 -15.07
CA PRO A 2 7.94 -8.16 -15.02
C PRO A 2 9.24 -8.40 -14.22
N ASP A 3 10.23 -7.52 -14.41
CA ASP A 3 11.58 -7.68 -13.83
C ASP A 3 11.64 -7.46 -12.30
N HIS A 4 10.57 -6.93 -11.68
CA HIS A 4 10.51 -6.64 -10.24
C HIS A 4 9.61 -7.61 -9.46
N LEU A 5 8.95 -8.56 -10.14
CA LEU A 5 8.03 -9.52 -9.52
C LEU A 5 8.71 -10.51 -8.57
N SER A 6 9.95 -10.91 -8.89
CA SER A 6 10.68 -11.90 -8.06
C SER A 6 10.96 -11.39 -6.64
N GLY A 7 11.03 -10.07 -6.44
CA GLY A 7 11.19 -9.45 -5.13
C GLY A 7 9.89 -9.35 -4.32
N LEU A 8 8.73 -9.53 -4.98
CA LEU A 8 7.41 -9.34 -4.38
C LEU A 8 6.73 -10.66 -3.95
N LEU A 9 7.43 -11.79 -4.12
CA LEU A 9 6.96 -13.14 -3.74
C LEU A 9 5.69 -13.59 -4.51
N PHE A 10 5.54 -13.15 -5.76
CA PHE A 10 4.47 -13.62 -6.65
C PHE A 10 5.01 -14.51 -7.77
N ASP A 11 4.32 -15.64 -8.01
CA ASP A 11 4.65 -16.58 -9.07
C ASP A 11 4.19 -16.09 -10.47
N ASP A 12 3.11 -15.32 -10.53
CA ASP A 12 2.58 -14.71 -11.76
C ASP A 12 1.81 -13.41 -11.43
N ILE A 13 1.53 -12.59 -12.45
CA ILE A 13 0.71 -11.38 -12.30
C ILE A 13 -0.77 -11.78 -12.32
N PRO A 14 -1.52 -11.66 -11.22
CA PRO A 14 -2.94 -11.99 -11.21
C PRO A 14 -3.73 -11.00 -12.06
N TYR A 15 -4.81 -11.48 -12.70
CA TYR A 15 -5.78 -10.58 -13.29
C TYR A 15 -6.65 -9.99 -12.17
N LEU A 16 -6.27 -8.79 -11.70
CA LEU A 16 -6.84 -8.14 -10.51
C LEU A 16 -8.37 -8.21 -10.43
N LYS A 17 -9.07 -7.94 -11.53
CA LYS A 17 -10.53 -7.98 -11.56
C LYS A 17 -11.09 -9.36 -11.18
N VAL A 18 -10.52 -10.43 -11.76
CA VAL A 18 -10.96 -11.80 -11.46
C VAL A 18 -10.57 -12.19 -10.05
N ALA A 19 -9.37 -11.81 -9.58
CA ALA A 19 -8.94 -12.06 -8.21
C ALA A 19 -9.89 -11.39 -7.17
N GLN A 20 -10.35 -10.17 -7.45
CA GLN A 20 -11.35 -9.49 -6.63
C GLN A 20 -12.70 -10.24 -6.65
N GLU A 21 -13.18 -10.64 -7.82
CA GLU A 21 -14.42 -11.43 -7.94
C GLU A 21 -14.33 -12.77 -7.20
N GLU A 22 -13.17 -13.44 -7.21
CA GLU A 22 -12.92 -14.67 -6.46
C GLU A 22 -12.89 -14.42 -4.95
N HIS A 23 -12.19 -13.37 -4.51
CA HIS A 23 -12.10 -13.00 -3.10
C HIS A 23 -13.47 -12.59 -2.53
N ASP A 24 -14.27 -11.85 -3.30
CA ASP A 24 -15.63 -11.46 -2.91
C ASP A 24 -16.54 -12.68 -2.75
N LYS A 25 -16.43 -13.67 -3.65
CA LYS A 25 -17.15 -14.95 -3.52
C LYS A 25 -16.70 -15.71 -2.28
N PHE A 26 -15.40 -15.78 -2.02
CA PHE A 26 -14.87 -16.42 -0.81
C PHE A 26 -15.43 -15.76 0.46
N ALA A 27 -15.37 -14.43 0.54
CA ALA A 27 -15.94 -13.67 1.65
C ALA A 27 -17.45 -13.90 1.78
N GLN A 28 -18.18 -14.00 0.67
CA GLN A 28 -19.61 -14.25 0.69
C GLN A 28 -19.95 -15.65 1.23
N VAL A 29 -19.20 -16.69 0.85
CA VAL A 29 -19.38 -18.05 1.39
C VAL A 29 -19.24 -18.06 2.92
N LEU A 30 -18.30 -17.30 3.47
CA LEU A 30 -18.16 -17.17 4.93
C LEU A 30 -19.36 -16.46 5.56
N ARG A 31 -19.84 -15.36 4.94
CA ARG A 31 -21.01 -14.62 5.44
C ARG A 31 -22.30 -15.44 5.38
N ASP A 32 -22.46 -16.27 4.36
CA ASP A 32 -23.62 -17.15 4.21
C ASP A 32 -23.70 -18.18 5.36
N GLU A 33 -22.55 -18.55 5.94
CA GLU A 33 -22.44 -19.37 7.15
C GLU A 33 -22.55 -18.55 8.46
N GLY A 34 -22.89 -17.27 8.38
CA GLY A 34 -23.06 -16.37 9.53
C GLY A 34 -21.76 -15.84 10.13
N VAL A 35 -20.62 -15.97 9.43
CA VAL A 35 -19.33 -15.43 9.87
C VAL A 35 -19.28 -13.93 9.60
N GLU A 36 -18.85 -13.15 10.60
CA GLU A 36 -18.50 -11.76 10.40
C GLU A 36 -17.14 -11.66 9.67
N VAL A 37 -17.19 -11.14 8.43
CA VAL A 37 -15.98 -10.91 7.64
C VAL A 37 -15.58 -9.45 7.74
N VAL A 38 -14.45 -9.20 8.40
CA VAL A 38 -13.79 -7.90 8.50
C VAL A 38 -12.69 -7.76 7.44
N TYR A 39 -12.32 -6.51 7.15
CA TYR A 39 -11.34 -6.17 6.12
C TYR A 39 -10.19 -5.37 6.73
N LEU A 40 -8.95 -5.74 6.39
CA LEU A 40 -7.74 -5.14 6.94
C LEU A 40 -7.69 -3.64 6.63
N GLU A 41 -7.96 -3.27 5.39
CA GLU A 41 -7.92 -1.88 4.92
C GLU A 41 -8.96 -1.00 5.62
N LYS A 42 -10.13 -1.56 5.96
CA LYS A 42 -11.18 -0.84 6.68
C LYS A 42 -10.81 -0.64 8.15
N LEU A 43 -10.35 -1.70 8.81
CA LEU A 43 -9.92 -1.63 10.20
C LEU A 43 -8.72 -0.71 10.39
N ALA A 44 -7.77 -0.71 9.44
CA ALA A 44 -6.64 0.21 9.45
C ALA A 44 -7.09 1.66 9.28
N ALA A 45 -8.02 1.94 8.37
CA ALA A 45 -8.59 3.28 8.19
C ALA A 45 -9.32 3.77 9.45
N GLU A 46 -10.09 2.90 10.09
CA GLU A 46 -10.75 3.19 11.38
C GLU A 46 -9.74 3.48 12.50
N ALA A 47 -8.61 2.74 12.53
CA ALA A 47 -7.58 2.89 13.56
C ALA A 47 -6.83 4.22 13.49
N ILE A 48 -6.72 4.83 12.31
CA ILE A 48 -6.03 6.10 12.10
C ILE A 48 -6.96 7.33 12.12
N ALA A 49 -8.22 7.18 12.51
CA ALA A 49 -9.19 8.28 12.52
C ALA A 49 -8.81 9.45 13.45
N ASP A 50 -7.99 9.19 14.49
CA ASP A 50 -7.40 10.25 15.30
C ASP A 50 -6.27 10.95 14.53
N LYS A 51 -6.33 12.28 14.49
CA LYS A 51 -5.39 13.09 13.70
C LYS A 51 -3.92 12.87 14.11
N ALA A 52 -3.63 12.74 15.40
CA ALA A 52 -2.25 12.53 15.86
C ALA A 52 -1.75 11.13 15.51
N VAL A 53 -2.63 10.12 15.59
CA VAL A 53 -2.32 8.75 15.16
C VAL A 53 -2.08 8.70 13.64
N ARG A 54 -2.92 9.40 12.85
CA ARG A 54 -2.77 9.51 11.40
C ARG A 54 -1.43 10.13 11.00
N GLU A 55 -1.07 11.24 11.64
CA GLU A 55 0.21 11.92 11.39
C GLU A 55 1.41 11.01 11.73
N GLN A 56 1.36 10.34 12.89
CA GLN A 56 2.40 9.39 13.28
C GLN A 56 2.51 8.22 12.30
N PHE A 57 1.37 7.65 11.88
CA PHE A 57 1.34 6.55 10.93
C PHE A 57 1.98 6.92 9.58
N ILE A 58 1.71 8.12 9.07
CA ILE A 58 2.36 8.63 7.85
C ILE A 58 3.88 8.71 8.05
N ASP A 59 4.32 9.25 9.17
CA ASP A 59 5.76 9.38 9.47
C ASP A 59 6.45 8.02 9.59
N ASP A 60 5.79 7.04 10.21
CA ASP A 60 6.28 5.67 10.34
C ASP A 60 6.42 5.00 8.96
N ILE A 61 5.41 5.13 8.08
CA ILE A 61 5.47 4.58 6.72
C ILE A 61 6.63 5.17 5.92
N LEU A 62 6.84 6.49 5.99
CA LEU A 62 7.97 7.14 5.31
C LEU A 62 9.31 6.67 5.87
N ALA A 63 9.40 6.49 7.20
CA ALA A 63 10.60 6.01 7.87
C ALA A 63 10.92 4.54 7.52
N GLU A 64 9.93 3.68 7.37
CA GLU A 64 10.13 2.28 6.96
C GLU A 64 10.50 2.16 5.47
N SER A 65 10.11 3.13 4.65
CA SER A 65 10.28 3.14 3.19
C SER A 65 11.57 3.84 2.71
N GLN A 66 12.49 4.17 3.63
CA GLN A 66 13.67 5.05 3.44
C GLN A 66 14.48 4.86 2.14
N LYS A 67 14.57 3.64 1.58
CA LYS A 67 15.36 3.41 0.36
C LYS A 67 14.69 3.92 -0.91
N THR A 68 13.36 3.80 -1.01
CA THR A 68 12.60 4.13 -2.22
C THR A 68 12.09 5.58 -2.19
N VAL A 69 11.95 6.15 -1.00
CA VAL A 69 11.45 7.52 -0.80
C VAL A 69 12.55 8.58 -0.72
N LEU A 70 13.82 8.19 -0.65
CA LEU A 70 14.94 9.08 -0.34
C LEU A 70 14.93 10.38 -1.17
N GLY A 71 14.76 11.51 -0.50
CA GLY A 71 14.73 12.84 -1.11
C GLY A 71 13.36 13.31 -1.58
N HIS A 72 12.33 12.47 -1.51
CA HIS A 72 10.95 12.75 -1.92
C HIS A 72 9.94 12.64 -0.77
N GLU A 73 10.42 12.57 0.47
CA GLU A 73 9.60 12.38 1.68
C GLU A 73 8.52 13.45 1.79
N LYS A 74 8.86 14.70 1.45
CA LYS A 74 7.97 15.86 1.60
C LYS A 74 6.82 15.82 0.59
N GLU A 75 7.12 15.49 -0.66
CA GLU A 75 6.16 15.39 -1.75
C GLU A 75 5.16 14.25 -1.49
N ILE A 76 5.67 13.09 -1.05
CA ILE A 76 4.83 11.94 -0.69
C ILE A 76 3.98 12.24 0.55
N LYS A 77 4.56 12.86 1.59
CA LYS A 77 3.81 13.27 2.77
C LYS A 77 2.68 14.22 2.40
N THR A 78 2.96 15.19 1.52
CA THR A 78 1.94 16.14 1.03
C THR A 78 0.82 15.42 0.27
N LEU A 79 1.15 14.45 -0.58
CA LEU A 79 0.15 13.59 -1.21
C LEU A 79 -0.73 12.91 -0.15
N PHE A 80 -0.12 12.23 0.82
CA PHE A 80 -0.83 11.49 1.86
C PHE A 80 -1.73 12.37 2.73
N GLU A 81 -1.34 13.61 2.99
CA GLU A 81 -2.14 14.58 3.74
C GLU A 81 -3.44 14.99 3.02
N THR A 82 -3.52 14.83 1.69
CA THR A 82 -4.72 15.17 0.91
C THR A 82 -5.77 14.06 0.85
N LEU A 83 -5.40 12.82 1.21
CA LEU A 83 -6.24 11.65 1.08
C LEU A 83 -7.14 11.46 2.31
N SER A 84 -8.36 10.95 2.12
CA SER A 84 -9.15 10.41 3.23
C SER A 84 -8.46 9.19 3.86
N ASP A 85 -8.89 8.77 5.05
CA ASP A 85 -8.24 7.66 5.76
C ASP A 85 -8.28 6.34 4.96
N GLN A 86 -9.42 6.05 4.32
CA GLN A 86 -9.53 4.87 3.44
C GLN A 86 -8.61 5.00 2.22
N GLU A 87 -8.62 6.16 1.54
CA GLU A 87 -7.77 6.38 0.36
C GLU A 87 -6.28 6.34 0.71
N LEU A 88 -5.90 6.81 1.91
CA LEU A 88 -4.52 6.76 2.40
C LEU A 88 -4.06 5.31 2.59
N ILE A 89 -4.87 4.50 3.27
CA ILE A 89 -4.56 3.08 3.47
C ILE A 89 -4.47 2.36 2.13
N ASP A 90 -5.47 2.52 1.26
CA ASP A 90 -5.48 1.89 -0.07
C ASP A 90 -4.25 2.32 -0.89
N LYS A 91 -3.89 3.62 -0.83
CA LYS A 91 -2.72 4.15 -1.54
C LYS A 91 -1.43 3.53 -1.03
N ILE A 92 -1.21 3.49 0.29
CA ILE A 92 -0.03 2.87 0.90
C ILE A 92 0.07 1.39 0.52
N MET A 93 -1.04 0.64 0.59
CA MET A 93 -1.08 -0.77 0.20
C MET A 93 -0.74 -0.97 -1.29
N SER A 94 -1.21 -0.06 -2.15
CA SER A 94 -0.97 -0.09 -3.60
C SER A 94 0.41 0.43 -4.03
N GLY A 95 1.15 1.05 -3.12
CA GLY A 95 2.38 1.78 -3.42
C GLY A 95 2.13 3.13 -4.11
N VAL A 96 3.22 3.84 -4.42
CA VAL A 96 3.22 5.15 -5.08
C VAL A 96 4.16 5.08 -6.27
N ARG A 97 3.62 5.28 -7.47
CA ARG A 97 4.42 5.34 -8.71
C ARG A 97 5.05 6.72 -8.86
N LYS A 98 6.22 6.76 -9.50
CA LYS A 98 6.91 8.03 -9.77
C LYS A 98 6.08 9.02 -10.57
N GLU A 99 5.28 8.51 -11.51
CA GLU A 99 4.39 9.33 -12.37
C GLU A 99 3.23 9.99 -11.64
N GLU A 100 2.90 9.55 -10.42
CA GLU A 100 1.82 10.12 -9.60
C GLU A 100 2.25 11.38 -8.84
N ILE A 101 3.57 11.62 -8.73
CA ILE A 101 4.12 12.76 -8.00
C ILE A 101 4.76 13.72 -8.98
N GLN A 102 4.27 14.96 -8.97
CA GLN A 102 4.93 16.04 -9.71
C GLN A 102 6.06 16.62 -8.86
N LEU A 103 7.30 16.46 -9.33
CA LEU A 103 8.47 17.00 -8.66
C LEU A 103 8.61 18.51 -8.90
N GLU A 104 8.80 19.28 -7.83
CA GLU A 104 9.20 20.69 -7.94
C GLU A 104 10.69 20.84 -8.28
N THR A 105 11.52 19.85 -7.92
CA THR A 105 12.97 19.82 -8.18
C THR A 105 13.45 18.39 -8.39
N ASN A 106 14.39 18.19 -9.32
CA ASN A 106 14.99 16.87 -9.56
C ASN A 106 16.11 16.60 -8.55
N HIS A 107 15.94 15.57 -7.72
CA HIS A 107 16.93 15.12 -6.75
C HIS A 107 18.05 14.31 -7.45
N LEU A 108 19.25 14.25 -6.86
CA LEU A 108 20.37 13.50 -7.45
C LEU A 108 20.05 12.01 -7.64
N VAL A 109 19.21 11.44 -6.77
CA VAL A 109 18.74 10.05 -6.82
C VAL A 109 18.03 9.72 -8.14
N GLU A 110 17.30 10.67 -8.73
CA GLU A 110 16.60 10.46 -10.01
C GLU A 110 17.56 10.25 -11.18
N TYR A 111 18.78 10.79 -11.11
CA TYR A 111 19.80 10.56 -12.12
C TYR A 111 20.54 9.21 -11.94
N MET A 112 20.39 8.58 -10.77
CA MET A 112 21.07 7.33 -10.45
C MET A 112 20.22 6.10 -10.76
N ASP A 113 18.89 6.20 -10.69
CA ASP A 113 17.96 5.08 -10.85
C ASP A 113 16.70 5.45 -11.65
N ASP A 114 16.90 5.76 -12.94
CA ASP A 114 15.86 6.18 -13.88
C ASP A 114 14.95 5.03 -14.36
N ARG A 115 15.20 3.80 -13.90
CA ARG A 115 14.44 2.61 -14.34
C ARG A 115 13.45 2.10 -13.30
N TYR A 116 13.61 2.45 -12.04
CA TYR A 116 12.71 2.01 -10.98
C TYR A 116 11.44 2.86 -10.93
N PRO A 117 10.22 2.29 -11.10
CA PRO A 117 9.02 3.09 -11.32
C PRO A 117 8.26 3.49 -10.04
N PHE A 118 8.74 3.12 -8.85
CA PHE A 118 8.04 3.36 -7.59
C PHE A 118 8.85 4.23 -6.63
N TYR A 119 8.17 5.13 -5.91
CA TYR A 119 8.68 5.74 -4.69
C TYR A 119 8.29 4.94 -3.44
N LEU A 120 7.15 4.26 -3.49
CA LEU A 120 6.72 3.32 -2.47
C LEU A 120 6.29 2.03 -3.16
N ASP A 121 6.89 0.92 -2.74
CA ASP A 121 6.60 -0.39 -3.34
C ASP A 121 5.19 -0.87 -2.96
N PRO A 122 4.46 -1.51 -3.88
CA PRO A 122 3.20 -2.15 -3.53
C PRO A 122 3.44 -3.32 -2.56
N MET A 123 2.44 -3.62 -1.74
CA MET A 123 2.44 -4.78 -0.83
C MET A 123 1.42 -5.83 -1.30
N PRO A 124 1.69 -6.55 -2.41
CA PRO A 124 0.67 -7.38 -3.05
C PRO A 124 0.29 -8.62 -2.24
N ASN A 125 1.09 -8.99 -1.23
CA ASN A 125 0.80 -10.13 -0.33
C ASN A 125 -0.22 -9.80 0.77
N LEU A 126 -0.73 -8.57 0.88
CA LEU A 126 -1.62 -8.16 1.98
C LEU A 126 -2.97 -8.89 2.03
N TYR A 127 -3.43 -9.48 0.92
CA TYR A 127 -4.61 -10.33 0.94
C TYR A 127 -4.37 -11.69 1.62
N PHE A 128 -3.11 -12.07 1.89
CA PHE A 128 -2.72 -13.17 2.75
C PHE A 128 -2.60 -12.70 4.21
N THR A 129 -3.73 -12.44 4.85
CA THR A 129 -3.80 -11.85 6.20
C THR A 129 -3.32 -12.77 7.34
N ARG A 130 -2.85 -13.98 7.04
CA ARG A 130 -2.41 -14.98 8.03
C ARG A 130 -1.02 -14.68 8.61
N ASP A 131 -0.10 -14.19 7.80
CA ASP A 131 1.33 -14.13 8.16
C ASP A 131 1.72 -12.90 9.01
N PRO A 132 1.20 -11.69 8.74
CA PRO A 132 1.61 -10.50 9.51
C PRO A 132 1.22 -10.54 10.99
N GLN A 133 0.12 -11.24 11.32
CA GLN A 133 -0.40 -11.31 12.69
C GLN A 133 -1.19 -12.62 12.90
N ALA A 134 -1.08 -13.20 14.10
CA ALA A 134 -1.89 -14.32 14.54
C ALA A 134 -2.61 -14.01 15.86
N SER A 135 -3.91 -14.30 15.93
CA SER A 135 -4.67 -14.31 17.18
C SER A 135 -4.42 -15.64 17.91
N ILE A 136 -3.97 -15.58 19.16
CA ILE A 136 -3.63 -16.74 20.01
C ILE A 136 -4.56 -16.78 21.23
#